data_AF-A0A840PSG8-F1
#
_entry.id   AF-A0A840PSG8-F1
#
_cell.length_a   1.000
_cell.length_b   1.000
_cell.length_c   1.000
_cell.angle_alpha   90.00
_cell.angle_beta   90.00
_cell.angle_gamma   90.00
#
_symmetry.space_group_name_H-M   'P 1'
#
loop_
_entity.id
_entity.type
_entity.pdbx_description
1 polymer ?
#
loop_
_entity_poly.entity_id
_entity_poly.type
_entity_poly.pdbx_seq_one_letter_code
_entity_poly.pdbx_strand_id
1 'polypeptide(L)'
;MAVPQGAFHAMLDVSGGGENGREDGRAFGRRLIAEHGVAVAPGGAFGESALGMVRTSLAAAPASLETAVTRITRALGASPPG
;
A
#
# COMPACT_ATOMS: atom_id res chain seq x y z
N MET A 1 -8.71 8.05 10.59
CA MET A 1 -8.29 7.70 9.22
C MET A 1 -8.78 8.80 8.29
N ALA A 2 -7.90 9.63 7.73
CA ALA A 2 -8.30 10.80 6.93
C ALA A 2 -8.65 10.35 5.50
N VAL A 3 -9.86 10.66 5.05
CA VAL A 3 -10.28 10.46 3.66
C VAL A 3 -9.72 11.63 2.84
N PRO A 4 -8.94 11.38 1.77
CA PRO A 4 -8.34 12.45 0.98
C PRO A 4 -9.44 13.32 0.31
N GLN A 5 -9.32 14.65 0.45
CA GLN A 5 -10.29 15.65 -0.02
C GLN A 5 -10.07 16.10 -1.48
N GLY A 6 -9.09 15.51 -2.16
CA GLY A 6 -8.64 15.84 -3.51
C GLY A 6 -7.23 15.28 -3.76
N ALA A 7 -6.93 14.94 -5.02
CA ALA A 7 -5.83 14.10 -5.53
C ALA A 7 -6.18 12.60 -5.65
N PHE A 8 -5.80 12.00 -6.78
CA PHE A 8 -6.00 10.57 -7.06
C PHE A 8 -4.94 9.69 -6.39
N HIS A 9 -4.48 10.04 -5.19
CA HIS A 9 -3.43 9.32 -4.49
C HIS A 9 -3.77 9.10 -3.03
N ALA A 10 -3.47 7.90 -2.52
CA ALA A 10 -3.57 7.58 -1.10
C ALA A 10 -2.21 7.12 -0.55
N MET A 11 -1.84 7.67 0.60
CA MET A 11 -0.69 7.21 1.40
C MET A 11 -1.18 6.14 2.37
N LEU A 12 -0.56 4.96 2.29
CA LEU A 12 -0.89 3.80 3.12
C LEU A 12 0.28 3.52 4.05
N ASP A 13 0.01 3.39 5.35
CA ASP A 13 0.99 2.89 6.32
C ASP A 13 1.07 1.36 6.19
N VAL A 14 2.27 0.86 5.92
CA VAL A 14 2.57 -0.57 5.76
C VAL A 14 3.61 -1.04 6.79
N SER A 15 3.97 -0.18 7.74
CA SER A 15 5.04 -0.44 8.71
C SER A 15 4.75 -1.63 9.63
N GLY A 16 3.49 -1.97 9.84
CA GLY A 16 3.06 -3.16 10.60
C GLY A 16 2.96 -4.45 9.79
N GLY A 17 3.30 -4.44 8.50
CA GLY A 17 3.24 -5.61 7.62
C GLY A 17 4.48 -6.52 7.68
N GLY A 18 4.39 -7.66 6.98
CA GLY A 18 5.49 -8.60 6.79
C GLY A 18 5.58 -9.72 7.85
N GLU A 19 6.41 -10.74 7.60
CA GLU A 19 6.51 -11.96 8.43
C GLU A 19 6.93 -11.70 9.88
N ASN A 20 7.56 -10.54 10.16
CA ASN A 20 8.05 -10.16 11.49
C ASN A 20 7.39 -8.88 12.05
N GLY A 21 6.30 -8.40 11.42
CA GLY A 21 5.54 -7.23 11.88
C GLY A 21 6.26 -5.88 11.77
N ARG A 22 7.36 -5.81 11.02
CA ARG A 22 8.02 -4.56 10.61
C ARG A 22 8.60 -4.69 9.20
N GLU A 23 8.17 -3.83 8.30
CA GLU A 23 8.68 -3.75 6.92
C GLU A 23 8.69 -2.28 6.46
N ASP A 24 9.72 -1.86 5.72
CA ASP A 24 9.72 -0.53 5.10
C ASP A 24 8.93 -0.51 3.79
N GLY A 25 8.48 0.67 3.35
CA GLY A 25 7.63 0.82 2.17
C GLY A 25 8.30 0.36 0.86
N ARG A 26 9.64 0.31 0.80
CA ARG A 26 10.37 -0.16 -0.39
C ARG A 26 10.38 -1.69 -0.44
N ALA A 27 10.65 -2.35 0.68
CA ALA A 27 10.58 -3.79 0.82
C ALA A 27 9.15 -4.29 0.55
N PHE A 28 8.16 -3.67 1.19
CA PHE A 28 6.75 -3.98 0.95
C PHE A 28 6.37 -3.79 -0.51
N GLY A 29 6.75 -2.67 -1.13
CA GLY A 29 6.45 -2.41 -2.54
C GLY A 29 7.05 -3.43 -3.50
N ARG A 30 8.27 -3.90 -3.24
CA ARG A 30 8.92 -4.97 -4.03
C ARG A 30 8.23 -6.32 -3.89
N ARG A 31 7.86 -6.69 -2.66
CA ARG A 31 7.13 -7.93 -2.39
C ARG A 31 5.74 -7.91 -3.02
N LEU A 32 5.01 -6.80 -2.86
CA LEU A 32 3.67 -6.62 -3.38
C LEU A 32 3.61 -6.76 -4.91
N ILE A 33 4.56 -6.18 -5.66
CA ILE A 33 4.59 -6.35 -7.12
C ILE A 33 4.99 -7.77 -7.52
N ALA A 34 5.94 -8.39 -6.83
CA ALA A 34 6.44 -9.73 -7.16
C ALA A 34 5.41 -10.83 -6.89
N GLU A 35 4.73 -10.77 -5.74
CA GLU A 35 3.85 -11.84 -5.26
C GLU A 35 2.38 -11.59 -5.60
N HIS A 36 1.97 -10.33 -5.66
CA HIS A 36 0.57 -9.95 -5.85
C HIS A 36 0.31 -9.11 -7.11
N GLY A 37 1.35 -8.73 -7.86
CA GLY A 37 1.19 -7.99 -9.11
C GLY A 37 0.60 -6.59 -8.94
N VAL A 38 0.86 -5.92 -7.80
CA VAL A 38 0.42 -4.52 -7.56
C VAL A 38 1.64 -3.62 -7.38
N ALA A 39 1.75 -2.59 -8.21
CA ALA A 39 2.83 -1.61 -8.14
C ALA A 39 2.42 -0.43 -7.25
N VAL A 40 3.32 -0.02 -6.36
CA VAL A 40 3.16 1.14 -5.48
C VAL A 40 4.45 1.96 -5.44
N ALA A 41 4.34 3.25 -5.15
CA ALA A 41 5.52 4.10 -4.98
C ALA A 41 5.96 4.09 -3.51
N PRO A 42 7.23 3.78 -3.20
CA PRO A 42 7.74 3.83 -1.82
C PRO A 42 7.63 5.24 -1.23
N GLY A 43 7.17 5.32 0.03
CA GLY A 43 6.96 6.58 0.73
C GLY A 43 8.24 7.36 1.02
N GLY A 44 9.40 6.69 1.09
CA GLY A 44 10.70 7.34 1.31
C GLY A 44 11.06 8.41 0.27
N ALA A 45 10.47 8.38 -0.93
CA ALA A 45 10.61 9.45 -1.92
C ALA A 45 9.95 10.79 -1.49
N PHE A 46 9.11 10.77 -0.45
CA PHE A 46 8.40 11.91 0.10
C PHE A 46 8.95 12.36 1.48
N GLY A 47 10.06 11.77 1.92
CA GLY A 47 10.75 12.12 3.17
C GLY A 47 10.83 10.98 4.18
N GLU A 48 11.68 11.16 5.20
CA GLU A 48 12.00 10.12 6.20
C GLU A 48 10.78 9.70 7.01
N SER A 49 9.86 10.62 7.30
CA SER A 49 8.61 10.33 8.02
C SER A 49 7.67 9.37 7.28
N ALA A 50 7.92 9.12 5.99
CA ALA A 50 7.12 8.22 5.14
C ALA A 50 7.84 6.91 4.78
N LEU A 51 8.96 6.58 5.43
CA LEU A 51 9.72 5.34 5.17
C LEU A 51 8.88 4.07 5.35
N GLY A 52 7.93 4.08 6.31
CA GLY A 52 6.99 2.98 6.54
C GLY A 52 5.73 3.02 5.67
N MET A 53 5.66 3.92 4.69
CA MET A 53 4.45 4.13 3.89
C MET A 53 4.65 3.81 2.41
N VAL A 54 3.56 3.62 1.69
CA VAL A 54 3.53 3.57 0.22
C VAL A 54 2.44 4.47 -0.32
N ARG A 55 2.68 5.04 -1.51
CA ARG A 55 1.70 5.83 -2.25
C ARG A 55 1.06 5.00 -3.36
N THR A 56 -0.26 5.03 -3.41
CA THR A 56 -1.08 4.37 -4.44
C THR A 56 -1.71 5.40 -5.38
N SER A 57 -2.01 5.01 -6.61
CA SER A 57 -2.82 5.79 -7.55
C SER A 57 -4.25 5.25 -7.56
N LEU A 58 -5.22 6.15 -7.40
CA LEU A 58 -6.66 5.90 -7.50
C LEU A 58 -7.21 6.26 -8.89
N ALA A 59 -6.35 6.70 -9.81
CA ALA A 59 -6.71 6.98 -11.19
C ALA A 59 -6.75 5.70 -12.04
N ALA A 60 -7.66 4.79 -11.69
CA ALA A 60 -7.89 3.53 -12.40
C ALA A 60 -9.39 3.17 -12.35
N ALA A 61 -9.79 2.17 -13.14
CA ALA A 61 -11.16 1.67 -13.12
C ALA A 61 -11.52 1.09 -11.72
N PRO A 62 -12.76 1.24 -11.23
CA PRO A 62 -13.18 0.76 -9.91
C PRO A 62 -12.83 -0.72 -9.64
N ALA A 63 -13.07 -1.61 -10.60
CA ALA A 63 -12.73 -3.03 -10.48
C ALA A 63 -11.22 -3.28 -10.29
N SER A 64 -10.36 -2.46 -10.90
CA SER A 64 -8.91 -2.52 -10.69
C SER A 64 -8.52 -2.07 -9.28
N LEU A 65 -9.19 -1.03 -8.77
CA LEU A 65 -8.97 -0.53 -7.41
C LEU A 65 -9.41 -1.57 -6.36
N GLU A 66 -10.58 -2.17 -6.51
CA GLU A 66 -11.08 -3.23 -5.62
C GLU A 66 -10.13 -4.45 -5.58
N THR A 67 -9.63 -4.85 -6.76
CA THR A 67 -8.64 -5.92 -6.88
C THR A 67 -7.33 -5.55 -6.19
N ALA A 68 -6.85 -4.32 -6.40
CA ALA A 68 -5.63 -3.83 -5.78
C ALA A 68 -5.74 -3.77 -4.26
N VAL A 69 -6.85 -3.24 -3.72
CA VAL A 69 -7.13 -3.21 -2.27
C VAL A 69 -7.12 -4.61 -1.69
N THR A 70 -7.83 -5.56 -2.31
CA THR A 70 -7.85 -6.97 -1.85
C THR A 70 -6.45 -7.58 -1.78
N ARG A 71 -5.62 -7.33 -2.80
CA ARG A 71 -4.24 -7.83 -2.86
C ARG A 71 -3.34 -7.18 -1.81
N ILE A 72 -3.49 -5.87 -1.59
CA ILE A 72 -2.77 -5.14 -0.54
C ILE A 72 -3.14 -5.66 0.85
N THR A 73 -4.43 -5.88 1.14
CA THR A 73 -4.91 -6.43 2.42
C THR A 73 -4.32 -7.82 2.68
N ARG A 74 -4.30 -8.69 1.66
CA ARG A 74 -3.65 -10.00 1.74
C ARG A 74 -2.14 -9.89 2.01
N ALA A 75 -1.45 -8.98 1.32
CA ALA A 75 -0.01 -8.75 1.51
C ALA A 75 0.35 -8.23 2.90
N LEU A 76 -0.60 -7.54 3.56
CA LEU A 76 -0.48 -7.06 4.94
C LEU A 76 -0.78 -8.15 5.99
N GLY A 77 -1.31 -9.31 5.60
CA GLY A 77 -1.75 -10.34 6.54
C GLY A 77 -3.00 -9.96 7.35
N ALA A 78 -3.70 -8.90 6.94
CA ALA A 78 -4.97 -8.52 7.55
C ALA A 78 -6.10 -9.39 6.97
N SER A 79 -7.00 -9.88 7.83
CA SER A 79 -8.29 -10.40 7.36
C SER A 79 -9.09 -9.24 6.75
N PRO A 80 -9.81 -9.44 5.63
CA PRO A 80 -10.69 -8.40 5.11
C PRO A 80 -11.71 -7.99 6.20
N PRO A 81 -12.05 -6.69 6.32
CA PRO A 81 -13.16 -6.29 7.17
C PRO A 81 -14.42 -7.02 6.65
N GLY A 82 -15.11 -7.72 7.56
CA GLY A 82 -16.38 -8.39 7.27
C GLY A 82 -17.51 -7.40 7.04
#